data_AF-A0A1W1BUQ7-F1
#
_entry.id   AF-A0A1W1BUQ7-F1
#
_cell.length_a   1.000
_cell.length_b   1.000
_cell.length_c   1.000
_cell.angle_alpha   90.00
_cell.angle_beta   90.00
_cell.angle_gamma   90.00
#
_symmetry.space_group_name_H-M   'P 1'
#
loop_
_entity.id
_entity.type
_entity.pdbx_description
1 polymer ?
#
loop_
_entity_poly.entity_id
_entity_poly.type
_entity_poly.pdbx_seq_one_letter_code
_entity_poly.pdbx_strand_id
1 'polypeptide(L)' 'MNVEFIEQKLQEIYVELEKEVMSVLMNESFDKKQTNLRMQPLKSTKKILENALDSIKMVDKLAKEDLAK' A
#
# COMPACT_ATOMS: atom_id res chain seq x y z
N MET A 1 2.34 -8.84 -17.90
CA MET A 1 1.31 -8.81 -16.84
C MET A 1 0.54 -7.50 -16.97
N ASN A 2 -0.73 -7.39 -16.53
CA ASN A 2 -1.44 -6.10 -16.55
C ASN A 2 -1.11 -5.29 -15.28
N VAL A 3 0.09 -4.71 -15.25
CA VAL A 3 0.61 -3.94 -14.10
C VAL A 3 -0.24 -2.69 -13.84
N GLU A 4 -0.71 -2.00 -14.88
CA GLU A 4 -1.53 -0.80 -14.76
C GLU A 4 -2.85 -1.08 -14.01
N PHE A 5 -3.50 -2.21 -14.31
CA PHE A 5 -4.69 -2.63 -13.58
C PHE A 5 -4.41 -2.93 -12.10
N ILE A 6 -3.28 -3.56 -11.81
CA ILE A 6 -2.86 -3.86 -10.43
C ILE A 6 -2.59 -2.54 -9.67
N GLU A 7 -1.92 -1.57 -10.30
CA GLU A 7 -1.70 -0.24 -9.73
C GLU A 7 -3.01 0.47 -9.41
N GLN A 8 -3.99 0.45 -10.32
CA GLN A 8 -5.30 1.05 -10.10
C GLN A 8 -5.99 0.44 -8.88
N LYS A 9 -5.93 -0.89 -8.73
CA LYS A 9 -6.51 -1.57 -7.57
C LYS A 9 -5.78 -1.30 -6.26
N LEU A 10 -4.46 -1.16 -6.30
CA LEU A 10 -3.71 -0.73 -5.12
C LEU A 10 -4.01 0.72 -4.73
N GLN A 11 -4.26 1.60 -5.69
CA GLN A 11 -4.70 2.97 -5.40
C GLN A 11 -6.06 3.01 -4.71
N GLU A 12 -7.03 2.19 -5.15
CA GLU A 12 -8.31 2.04 -4.44
C GLU A 12 -8.08 1.62 -2.97
N ILE A 13 -7.16 0.68 -2.72
CA ILE A 13 -6.82 0.22 -1.37
C ILE A 13 -6.12 1.33 -0.55
N TYR A 14 -5.25 2.13 -1.17
CA TYR A 14 -4.59 3.25 -0.48
C TYR A 14 -5.58 4.32 -0.04
N VAL A 15 -6.58 4.63 -0.86
CA VAL A 15 -7.65 5.57 -0.49
C VAL A 15 -8.43 5.08 0.73
N GLU A 16 -8.74 3.77 0.81
CA GLU A 16 -9.40 3.20 1.99
C GLU A 16 -8.50 3.22 3.23
N LEU A 17 -7.20 2.90 3.08
CA LEU A 17 -6.22 3.03 4.17
C LEU A 17 -6.10 4.47 4.68
N GLU A 18 -6.15 5.47 3.79
CA GLU A 18 -6.13 6.89 4.18
C GLU A 18 -7.37 7.29 4.98
N LYS A 19 -8.55 6.79 4.60
CA LYS A 19 -9.78 6.98 5.40
C LYS A 19 -9.63 6.38 6.79
N GLU A 20 -9.07 5.18 6.90
CA GLU A 20 -8.83 4.53 8.18
C GLU A 20 -7.83 5.31 9.04
N VAL A 21 -6.72 5.78 8.46
CA VAL A 21 -5.77 6.68 9.13
C VAL A 21 -6.48 7.93 9.66
N MET A 22 -7.29 8.59 8.83
CA MET A 22 -8.01 9.80 9.22
C MET A 22 -8.98 9.51 10.37
N SER A 23 -9.68 8.38 10.35
CA SER A 23 -10.57 7.97 11.45
C SER A 23 -9.83 7.79 12.78
N VAL A 24 -8.58 7.29 12.73
CA VAL A 24 -7.73 7.10 13.91
C VAL A 24 -7.20 8.44 14.43
N LEU A 25 -6.82 9.36 13.54
CA LEU A 25 -6.30 10.67 13.90
C LEU A 25 -7.38 11.63 14.41
N MET A 26 -8.60 11.54 13.90
CA MET A 26 -9.73 12.37 14.32
C MET A 26 -10.43 11.86 15.59
N ASN A 27 -10.02 10.72 16.12
CA ASN A 27 -10.63 10.16 17.31
C ASN A 27 -10.11 10.87 18.57
N GLU A 28 -10.91 11.80 19.09
CA GLU A 28 -10.61 12.59 20.28
C GLU A 28 -10.47 11.75 21.57
N SER A 29 -10.93 10.49 21.58
CA SER A 29 -10.79 9.58 22.71
C SER A 29 -9.44 8.86 22.75
N PHE A 30 -8.64 8.93 21.68
CA PHE A 30 -7.34 8.27 21.64
C PHE A 30 -6.24 9.16 22.20
N ASP A 31 -5.50 8.61 23.16
CA ASP A 31 -4.22 9.18 23.56
C ASP A 31 -3.14 8.86 22.51
N LYS A 32 -1.99 9.53 22.64
CA LYS A 32 -0.84 9.33 21.74
C LYS A 32 -0.39 7.87 21.63
N LYS A 33 -0.50 7.09 22.70
CA LYS A 33 -0.09 5.68 22.72
C LYS A 33 -1.08 4.81 21.92
N GLN A 34 -2.37 5.04 22.09
CA GLN A 34 -3.44 4.34 21.39
C GLN A 34 -3.46 4.68 19.89
N THR A 35 -3.30 5.96 19.55
CA THR A 35 -3.14 6.40 18.15
C THR A 35 -1.95 5.69 17.51
N ASN A 36 -0.78 5.70 18.17
CA ASN A 36 0.40 5.03 17.63
C ASN A 36 0.21 3.52 17.44
N LEU A 37 -0.41 2.84 18.41
CA LEU A 37 -0.67 1.40 18.33
C LEU A 37 -1.58 1.06 17.14
N ARG A 38 -2.63 1.86 16.91
CA ARG A 38 -3.56 1.69 15.79
C ARG A 38 -2.96 2.09 14.45
N MET A 39 -2.03 3.04 14.42
CA MET A 39 -1.32 3.45 13.20
C MET A 39 -0.28 2.44 12.72
N GLN A 40 0.29 1.63 13.61
CA GLN A 40 1.30 0.62 13.26
C GLN A 40 0.87 -0.37 12.17
N PRO A 41 -0.29 -1.06 12.29
CA PRO A 41 -0.74 -1.97 11.23
C PRO A 41 -0.97 -1.24 9.92
N LEU A 42 -1.57 -0.04 9.91
CA LEU A 42 -1.81 0.76 8.70
C LEU A 42 -0.51 1.09 7.96
N LYS A 43 0.51 1.51 8.71
CA LYS A 43 1.85 1.77 8.18
C LYS A 43 2.50 0.52 7.60
N SER A 44 2.38 -0.61 8.30
CA SER A 44 2.92 -1.89 7.84
C SER A 44 2.22 -2.36 6.55
N THR A 45 0.88 -2.31 6.53
CA THR A 45 0.06 -2.70 5.38
C THR A 45 0.42 -1.88 4.14
N LYS A 46 0.50 -0.54 4.25
CA LYS A 46 0.93 0.31 3.11
C LYS A 46 2.29 -0.12 2.57
N LYS A 47 3.27 -0.34 3.45
CA LYS A 47 4.63 -0.75 3.05
C LYS A 47 4.65 -2.13 2.37
N ILE A 48 3.83 -3.07 2.84
CA ILE A 48 3.72 -4.40 2.22
C ILE A 48 3.19 -4.27 0.80
N LEU A 49 2.16 -3.46 0.59
CA LEU A 49 1.55 -3.23 -0.72
C LEU A 49 2.52 -2.53 -1.69
N GLU A 50 3.27 -1.53 -1.22
CA GLU A 50 4.31 -0.85 -2.00
C GLU A 50 5.40 -1.84 -2.43
N ASN A 51 5.94 -2.63 -1.50
CA ASN A 51 6.95 -3.64 -1.80
C ASN A 51 6.44 -4.71 -2.79
N ALA A 52 5.18 -5.12 -2.65
CA ALA A 52 4.56 -6.09 -3.54
C ALA A 52 4.43 -5.53 -4.96
N LEU A 53 3.99 -4.28 -5.10
CA LEU A 53 3.91 -3.60 -6.39
C LEU A 53 5.28 -3.48 -7.05
N ASP A 54 6.30 -3.08 -6.29
CA ASP A 54 7.67 -2.96 -6.80
C ASP A 54 8.21 -4.31 -7.27
N SER A 55 7.94 -5.38 -6.51
CA SER A 55 8.30 -6.75 -6.89
C SER A 55 7.60 -7.18 -8.19
N ILE A 56 6.32 -6.86 -8.34
CA ILE A 56 5.54 -7.14 -9.56
C ILE A 56 6.12 -6.40 -10.77
N LYS A 57 6.41 -5.11 -10.62
CA LYS A 57 7.02 -4.29 -11.68
C LYS A 57 8.39 -4.81 -12.09
N MET A 58 9.20 -5.23 -11.13
CA MET A 58 10.52 -5.81 -11.40
C MET A 58 10.40 -7.08 -12.24
N VAL A 59 9.47 -7.99 -11.89
CA VAL A 59 9.23 -9.22 -12.64
C VAL A 59 8.72 -8.92 -14.05
N ASP A 60 7.77 -7.99 -14.21
CA ASP A 60 7.24 -7.62 -15.54
C ASP A 60 8.33 -7.00 -16.42
N LYS A 61 9.23 -6.19 -15.84
CA LYS A 61 10.40 -5.63 -16.54
C LYS A 61 11.35 -6.72 -17.01
N LEU A 62 11.73 -7.65 -16.14
CA LEU A 62 12.62 -8.77 -16.50
C LEU A 62 12.02 -9.63 -17.61
N ALA A 63 10.72 -9.93 -17.54
CA ALA A 63 10.03 -10.70 -18.58
C ALA A 63 10.05 -9.99 -19.94
N LYS A 64 9.90 -8.66 -19.97
CA LYS A 64 10.00 -7.87 -21.20
C LYS A 64 11.42 -7.81 -21.75
N GLU A 65 12.43 -7.73 -20.89
CA GLU A 65 13.84 -7.74 -21.28
C GLU A 65 14.26 -9.11 -21.84
N ASP A 66 13.78 -10.22 -21.28
CA ASP A 66 14.04 -11.57 -21.79
C ASP A 66 13.34 -11.84 -23.14
N LEU A 67 12.16 -11.26 -23.38
CA LEU A 67 11.48 -11.34 -24.69
C LEU A 67 12.16 -10.52 -25.79
N ALA A 68 13.00 -9.54 -25.43
CA ALA A 68 13.71 -8.68 -26.35
C ALA A 68 15.12 -9.20 -26.73
N LYS A 69 15.57 -10.29 -26.11
CA LYS A 69 16.82 -11.00 -26.43
C LYS A 69 16.58 -12.12 -27.43
#